data_AF-A0A535PD94-F1
#
_entry.id   AF-A0A535PD94-F1
#
_cell.length_a   1.000
_cell.length_b   1.000
_cell.length_c   1.000
_cell.angle_alpha   90.00
_cell.angle_beta   90.00
_cell.angle_gamma   90.00
#
_symmetry.space_group_name_H-M   'P 1'
#
loop_
_entity.id
_entity.type
_entity.pdbx_description
1 polymer ?
#
loop_
_entity_poly.entity_id
_entity_poly.type
_entity_poly.pdbx_seq_one_letter_code
_entity_poly.pdbx_strand_id
1 'polypeptide(L)'
;MSDTAKSSTDLSPVQKRAYLAQLLREKAKTGATTRQPDPEEFPLSRGQRALWFLYQLAPESTAYNLLYAATIHSVLDISALQRAARALMQRHPILTSTYTLQNGEPVQHFHPQHPVPFEVIDASTWSREQLNSRLQEEGDLPFDLEKGPVLSIKVFVRAAQDY
;
A
#
# COMPACT_ATOMS: atom_id res chain seq x y z
N MET A 1 -10.39 -14.96 48.06
CA MET A 1 -9.40 -16.03 47.80
C MET A 1 -8.63 -15.59 46.58
N SER A 2 -7.37 -15.25 46.82
CA SER A 2 -6.48 -14.52 45.93
C SER A 2 -5.91 -15.45 44.86
N ASP A 3 -5.87 -15.01 43.60
CA ASP A 3 -4.81 -15.48 42.70
C ASP A 3 -4.38 -14.39 41.71
N THR A 4 -3.39 -13.62 42.19
CA THR A 4 -2.23 -13.08 41.49
C THR A 4 -2.29 -13.01 39.95
N ALA A 5 -2.84 -11.91 39.43
CA ALA A 5 -2.41 -11.37 38.15
C ALA A 5 -0.92 -10.99 38.27
N LYS A 6 -0.03 -11.89 37.84
CA LYS A 6 1.41 -11.60 37.73
C LYS A 6 1.58 -10.43 36.75
N SER A 7 1.98 -9.28 37.27
CA SER A 7 2.43 -8.13 36.51
C SER A 7 3.47 -8.57 35.48
N SER A 8 3.23 -8.29 34.20
CA SER A 8 4.04 -8.75 33.05
C SER A 8 5.48 -8.20 33.02
N THR A 9 5.85 -7.38 34.01
CA THR A 9 7.10 -6.63 34.08
C THR A 9 8.27 -7.43 34.67
N ASP A 10 8.02 -8.52 35.41
CA ASP A 10 9.07 -9.28 36.15
C ASP A 10 9.44 -10.66 35.56
N LEU A 11 8.96 -10.98 34.36
CA LEU A 11 9.25 -12.28 33.74
C LEU A 11 10.64 -12.31 33.09
N SER A 12 11.41 -13.38 33.36
CA SER A 12 12.66 -13.63 32.65
C SER A 12 12.42 -13.87 31.15
N PRO A 13 13.43 -13.69 30.27
CA PRO A 13 13.24 -13.89 28.83
C PRO A 13 12.68 -15.27 28.44
N VAL A 14 13.04 -16.32 29.18
CA VAL A 14 12.53 -17.68 28.95
C VAL A 14 11.06 -17.80 29.36
N GLN A 15 10.69 -17.19 30.49
CA GLN A 15 9.30 -17.19 30.98
C GLN A 15 8.39 -16.35 30.08
N LYS A 16 8.87 -15.23 29.54
CA LYS A 16 8.15 -14.42 28.53
C LYS A 16 7.87 -15.23 27.27
N ARG A 17 8.87 -15.98 26.76
CA ARG A 17 8.69 -16.86 25.58
C ARG A 17 7.68 -17.98 25.85
N ALA A 18 7.74 -18.62 27.00
CA ALA A 18 6.80 -19.67 27.38
C ALA A 18 5.37 -19.12 27.53
N TYR A 19 5.23 -17.96 28.16
CA TYR A 19 3.95 -17.28 28.31
C TYR A 19 3.36 -16.83 26.96
N LEU A 20 4.19 -16.28 26.07
CA LEU A 20 3.78 -15.94 24.71
C LEU A 20 3.34 -17.18 23.93
N ALA A 21 4.08 -18.29 24.03
CA ALA A 21 3.69 -19.56 23.41
C ALA A 21 2.36 -20.11 23.95
N GLN A 22 2.08 -19.90 25.25
CA GLN A 22 0.80 -20.27 25.85
C GLN A 22 -0.35 -19.39 25.33
N LEU A 23 -0.16 -18.07 25.28
CA LEU A 23 -1.16 -17.14 24.73
C LEU A 23 -1.46 -17.42 23.25
N LEU A 24 -0.43 -17.72 22.46
CA LEU A 24 -0.59 -18.10 21.04
C LEU A 24 -1.39 -19.40 20.89
N ARG A 25 -1.17 -20.39 21.77
CA ARG A 25 -1.93 -21.65 21.78
C ARG A 25 -3.38 -21.46 22.23
N GLU A 26 -3.64 -20.61 23.22
CA GLU A 26 -5.00 -20.30 23.67
C GLU A 26 -5.78 -19.54 22.59
N LYS A 27 -5.14 -18.61 21.89
CA LYS A 27 -5.72 -17.89 20.75
C LYS A 27 -5.98 -18.83 19.56
N ALA A 28 -5.08 -19.78 19.30
CA ALA A 28 -5.30 -20.82 18.29
C ALA A 28 -6.46 -21.77 18.65
N LYS A 29 -6.71 -22.03 19.93
CA LYS A 29 -7.85 -22.85 20.40
C LYS A 29 -9.19 -22.14 20.35
N THR A 30 -9.21 -20.81 20.44
CA THR A 30 -10.44 -19.99 20.38
C THR A 30 -10.78 -19.50 18.96
N GLY A 31 -9.85 -19.59 18.00
CA GLY A 31 -10.02 -19.07 16.63
C GLY A 31 -10.21 -20.12 15.52
N ALA A 32 -10.29 -21.41 15.81
CA ALA A 32 -10.40 -22.45 14.78
C ALA A 32 -11.84 -22.64 14.28
N THR A 33 -12.41 -21.61 13.63
CA THR A 33 -13.45 -21.83 12.62
C THR A 33 -12.75 -21.81 11.27
N THR A 34 -12.60 -22.98 10.65
CA THR A 34 -12.15 -23.11 9.26
C THR A 34 -13.24 -22.57 8.34
N ARG A 35 -13.35 -21.25 8.24
CA ARG A 35 -14.06 -20.61 7.14
C ARG A 35 -13.12 -20.63 5.94
N GLN A 36 -13.59 -21.15 4.80
CA GLN A 36 -12.84 -21.03 3.55
C GLN A 36 -12.52 -19.55 3.32
N PRO A 37 -11.29 -19.20 2.93
CA PRO A 37 -10.99 -17.84 2.48
C PRO A 37 -12.01 -17.48 1.42
N ASP A 38 -12.55 -16.26 1.50
CA ASP A 38 -13.42 -15.74 0.45
C ASP A 38 -12.65 -15.89 -0.89
N PRO A 39 -13.26 -16.35 -2.00
CA PRO A 39 -12.56 -16.52 -3.28
C PRO A 39 -11.73 -15.31 -3.77
N GLU A 40 -11.92 -14.13 -3.16
CA GLU A 40 -11.20 -12.89 -3.44
C GLU A 40 -10.14 -12.50 -2.39
N GLU A 41 -9.86 -13.35 -1.41
CA GLU A 41 -8.82 -13.15 -0.39
C GLU A 41 -7.53 -13.89 -0.74
N PHE A 42 -6.46 -13.15 -0.98
CA PHE A 42 -5.17 -13.74 -1.32
C PHE A 42 -4.16 -13.52 -0.18
N PRO A 43 -3.36 -14.54 0.18
CA PRO A 43 -2.28 -14.34 1.14
C PRO A 43 -1.19 -13.45 0.56
N LEU A 44 -0.57 -12.62 1.40
CA LEU A 44 0.60 -11.84 1.00
C LEU A 44 1.83 -12.75 0.83
N SER A 45 2.67 -12.43 -0.15
CA SER A 45 4.03 -12.97 -0.21
C SER A 45 4.84 -12.56 1.03
N ARG A 46 5.95 -13.26 1.31
CA ARG A 46 6.82 -12.94 2.46
C ARG A 46 7.32 -11.49 2.44
N GLY A 47 7.70 -10.99 1.26
CA GLY A 47 8.14 -9.60 1.08
C GLY A 47 7.03 -8.60 1.35
N GLN A 48 5.83 -8.86 0.81
CA GLN A 48 4.66 -8.00 1.05
C GLN A 48 4.29 -7.97 2.55
N ARG A 49 4.37 -9.09 3.27
CA ARG A 49 4.09 -9.08 4.74
C ARG A 49 5.05 -8.19 5.52
N ALA A 50 6.33 -8.18 5.14
CA ALA A 50 7.31 -7.31 5.78
C ALA A 50 7.00 -5.83 5.52
N LEU A 51 6.69 -5.47 4.27
CA LEU A 51 6.30 -4.10 3.91
C LEU A 51 4.97 -3.69 4.58
N TRP A 52 3.99 -4.58 4.62
CA TRP A 52 2.72 -4.35 5.31
C TRP A 52 2.90 -4.11 6.81
N PHE A 53 3.77 -4.88 7.47
CA PHE A 53 4.11 -4.64 8.87
C PHE A 53 4.74 -3.27 9.08
N LEU A 54 5.66 -2.84 8.20
CA LEU A 54 6.27 -1.51 8.27
C LEU A 54 5.24 -0.39 8.04
N TYR A 55 4.32 -0.58 7.09
CA TYR A 55 3.21 0.34 6.86
C TYR A 55 2.34 0.49 8.11
N GLN A 56 1.95 -0.61 8.76
CA GLN A 56 1.13 -0.55 9.99
C GLN A 56 1.84 0.14 11.16
N LEU A 57 3.18 0.15 11.20
CA LEU A 57 3.96 0.89 12.21
C LEU A 57 4.01 2.39 11.92
N ALA A 58 4.03 2.79 10.65
CA ALA A 58 4.12 4.18 10.23
C ALA A 58 3.36 4.40 8.90
N PRO A 59 2.01 4.53 8.94
CA PRO A 59 1.19 4.62 7.73
C PRO A 59 1.49 5.84 6.85
N GLU A 60 1.99 6.92 7.46
CA GLU A 60 2.38 8.16 6.77
C GLU A 60 3.81 8.10 6.17
N SER A 61 4.54 7.00 6.34
CA SER A 61 5.90 6.87 5.85
C SER A 61 5.93 6.68 4.34
N THR A 62 6.74 7.48 3.66
CA THR A 62 6.98 7.40 2.20
C THR A 62 8.29 6.70 1.84
N ALA A 63 8.98 6.10 2.82
CA ALA A 63 10.30 5.50 2.63
C ALA A 63 10.35 4.36 1.58
N TYR A 64 9.19 3.80 1.21
CA TYR A 64 9.06 2.75 0.21
C TYR A 64 8.33 3.20 -1.07
N ASN A 65 8.06 4.51 -1.20
CA ASN A 65 7.55 5.05 -2.45
C ASN A 65 8.63 4.96 -3.53
N LEU A 66 8.22 4.53 -4.72
CA LEU A 66 9.06 4.56 -5.91
C LEU A 66 8.51 5.62 -6.86
N LEU A 67 9.25 6.71 -7.03
CA LEU A 67 8.92 7.78 -7.96
C LEU A 67 9.73 7.61 -9.25
N TYR A 68 9.02 7.59 -10.37
CA TYR A 68 9.61 7.63 -11.71
C TYR A 68 9.03 8.81 -12.48
N ALA A 69 9.89 9.64 -13.06
CA ALA A 69 9.51 10.76 -13.90
C ALA A 69 10.31 10.72 -15.21
N ALA A 70 9.65 11.06 -16.31
CA ALA A 70 10.26 11.16 -17.63
C ALA A 70 9.60 12.31 -18.39
N THR A 71 10.36 12.95 -19.28
CA THR A 71 9.86 14.04 -20.12
C THR A 71 9.54 13.52 -21.51
N ILE A 72 8.41 13.95 -22.08
CA ILE A 72 7.98 13.60 -23.43
C ILE A 72 8.05 14.84 -24.32
N HIS A 73 8.99 14.83 -25.27
CA HIS A 73 9.20 15.91 -26.23
C HIS A 73 8.41 15.71 -27.53
N SER A 74 7.12 15.40 -27.41
CA SER A 74 6.22 15.20 -28.55
C SER A 74 4.77 15.46 -28.17
N VAL A 75 3.86 15.54 -29.14
CA VAL A 75 2.42 15.63 -28.86
C VAL A 75 1.96 14.36 -28.17
N LEU A 76 1.38 14.49 -26.98
CA LEU A 76 0.88 13.38 -26.19
C LEU A 76 -0.66 13.32 -26.25
N ASP A 77 -1.21 12.21 -26.74
CA ASP A 77 -2.63 11.92 -26.58
C ASP A 77 -2.90 11.46 -25.14
N ILE A 78 -3.27 12.42 -24.29
CA ILE A 78 -3.61 12.21 -22.88
C ILE A 78 -4.73 11.17 -22.72
N SER A 79 -5.72 11.19 -23.61
CA SER A 79 -6.85 10.25 -23.54
C SER A 79 -6.38 8.84 -23.86
N ALA A 80 -5.48 8.66 -24.83
CA ALA A 80 -4.86 7.37 -25.11
C ALA A 80 -4.01 6.87 -23.94
N LEU A 81 -3.22 7.74 -23.31
CA LEU A 81 -2.42 7.38 -22.14
C LEU A 81 -3.30 6.94 -20.97
N GLN A 82 -4.39 7.65 -20.67
CA GLN A 82 -5.33 7.26 -19.62
C GLN A 82 -6.02 5.93 -19.92
N ARG A 83 -6.37 5.65 -21.19
CA ARG A 83 -6.90 4.34 -21.60
C ARG A 83 -5.86 3.23 -21.45
N ALA A 84 -4.60 3.50 -21.78
CA ALA A 84 -3.51 2.55 -21.60
C ALA A 84 -3.27 2.22 -20.12
N ALA A 85 -3.27 3.23 -19.25
CA ALA A 85 -3.18 3.04 -17.80
C ALA A 85 -4.34 2.18 -17.26
N ARG A 86 -5.58 2.45 -17.72
CA ARG A 86 -6.75 1.64 -17.39
C ARG A 86 -6.57 0.18 -17.80
N ALA A 87 -6.12 -0.05 -19.04
CA ALA A 87 -5.89 -1.40 -19.55
C ALA A 87 -4.79 -2.13 -18.76
N LEU A 88 -3.74 -1.42 -18.32
CA LEU A 88 -2.71 -2.00 -17.45
C LEU A 88 -3.27 -2.42 -16.09
N MET A 89 -4.06 -1.56 -15.44
CA MET A 89 -4.68 -1.89 -14.16
C MET A 89 -5.67 -3.06 -14.28
N GLN A 90 -6.46 -3.11 -15.35
CA GLN A 90 -7.38 -4.23 -15.62
C GLN A 90 -6.64 -5.54 -15.89
N ARG A 91 -5.48 -5.48 -16.56
CA ARG A 91 -4.67 -6.66 -16.89
C ARG A 91 -3.86 -7.17 -15.70
N HIS A 92 -3.45 -6.29 -14.78
CA HIS A 92 -2.53 -6.60 -13.69
C HIS A 92 -3.17 -6.34 -12.32
N PRO A 93 -3.75 -7.38 -11.68
CA PRO A 93 -4.50 -7.24 -10.42
C PRO A 93 -3.72 -6.55 -9.29
N ILE A 94 -2.39 -6.74 -9.26
CA ILE A 94 -1.51 -6.14 -8.24
C ILE A 94 -1.53 -4.61 -8.23
N LEU A 95 -1.82 -3.96 -9.36
CA LEU A 95 -1.93 -2.49 -9.42
C LEU A 95 -3.21 -1.96 -8.76
N THR A 96 -4.17 -2.86 -8.52
CA THR A 96 -5.46 -2.57 -7.89
C THR A 96 -5.58 -3.23 -6.52
N SER A 97 -4.46 -3.60 -5.91
CA SER A 97 -4.47 -4.31 -4.63
C SER A 97 -4.76 -3.37 -3.46
N THR A 98 -5.59 -3.83 -2.52
CA THR A 98 -5.62 -3.31 -1.14
C THR A 98 -5.20 -4.38 -0.15
N TYR A 99 -4.81 -3.96 1.04
CA TYR A 99 -4.26 -4.83 2.07
C TYR A 99 -5.03 -4.61 3.37
N THR A 100 -5.34 -5.70 4.09
CA THR A 100 -6.06 -5.62 5.37
C THR A 100 -5.65 -6.75 6.29
N LEU A 101 -6.01 -6.63 7.57
CA LEU A 101 -5.90 -7.71 8.54
C LEU A 101 -7.25 -8.43 8.67
N GLN A 102 -7.25 -9.72 8.39
CA GLN A 102 -8.41 -10.57 8.56
C GLN A 102 -8.08 -11.74 9.47
N ASN A 103 -8.81 -11.86 10.58
CA ASN A 103 -8.56 -12.86 11.63
C ASN A 103 -7.11 -12.85 12.16
N GLY A 104 -6.44 -11.69 12.11
CA GLY A 104 -5.05 -11.52 12.54
C GLY A 104 -4.00 -11.88 11.49
N GLU A 105 -4.40 -12.28 10.28
CA GLU A 105 -3.50 -12.54 9.17
C GLU A 105 -3.63 -11.44 8.10
N PRO A 106 -2.51 -10.96 7.52
CA PRO A 106 -2.57 -10.01 6.43
C PRO A 106 -3.00 -10.68 5.13
N VAL A 107 -4.00 -10.10 4.48
CA VAL A 107 -4.54 -10.54 3.19
C VAL A 107 -4.56 -9.37 2.20
N GLN A 108 -4.59 -9.70 0.92
CA GLN A 108 -4.73 -8.73 -0.16
C GLN A 108 -5.99 -9.02 -0.98
N HIS A 109 -6.66 -7.96 -1.40
CA HIS A 109 -7.82 -7.99 -2.30
C HIS A 109 -7.48 -7.27 -3.59
N PHE A 110 -8.06 -7.69 -4.71
CA PHE A 110 -7.86 -7.02 -5.99
C PHE A 110 -9.16 -6.38 -6.45
N HIS A 111 -9.08 -5.16 -6.96
CA HIS A 111 -10.24 -4.37 -7.36
C HIS A 111 -10.18 -4.06 -8.86
N PRO A 112 -10.61 -4.98 -9.76
CA PRO A 112 -10.51 -4.78 -11.21
C PRO A 112 -11.18 -3.51 -11.75
N GLN A 113 -12.14 -2.97 -10.99
CA GLN A 113 -12.89 -1.76 -11.33
C GLN A 113 -12.37 -0.51 -10.62
N HIS A 114 -11.22 -0.57 -9.93
CA HIS A 114 -10.65 0.59 -9.25
C HIS A 114 -10.46 1.76 -10.23
N PRO A 115 -10.87 2.99 -9.87
CA PRO A 115 -10.60 4.17 -10.70
C PRO A 115 -9.10 4.32 -10.96
N VAL A 116 -8.75 4.75 -12.17
CA VAL A 116 -7.36 5.04 -12.53
C VAL A 116 -6.96 6.36 -11.85
N PRO A 117 -5.90 6.37 -11.02
CA PRO A 117 -5.41 7.54 -10.29
C PRO A 117 -4.60 8.43 -11.24
N PHE A 118 -5.28 9.04 -12.21
CA PHE A 118 -4.67 9.81 -13.29
C PHE A 118 -5.07 11.29 -13.19
N GLU A 119 -4.10 12.17 -13.08
CA GLU A 119 -4.31 13.62 -13.04
C GLU A 119 -3.49 14.33 -14.10
N VAL A 120 -4.08 15.35 -14.71
CA VAL A 120 -3.43 16.25 -15.67
C VAL A 120 -3.32 17.62 -15.02
N ILE A 121 -2.10 18.14 -14.97
CA ILE A 121 -1.76 19.37 -14.29
C ILE A 121 -1.20 20.33 -15.35
N ASP A 122 -1.76 21.54 -15.44
CA ASP A 122 -1.20 22.60 -16.26
C ASP A 122 0.01 23.22 -15.55
N ALA A 123 1.20 22.95 -16.10
CA ALA A 123 2.48 23.46 -15.63
C ALA A 123 3.12 24.39 -16.65
N SER A 124 2.34 24.95 -17.59
CA SER A 124 2.84 25.77 -18.69
C SER A 124 3.46 27.10 -18.23
N THR A 125 3.05 27.58 -17.06
CA THR A 125 3.57 28.80 -16.44
C THR A 125 4.64 28.53 -15.39
N TRP A 126 4.96 27.27 -15.11
CA TRP A 126 5.85 26.90 -14.03
C TRP A 126 7.31 27.02 -14.43
N SER A 127 8.14 27.51 -13.51
CA SER A 127 9.58 27.41 -13.61
C SER A 127 10.03 25.95 -13.44
N ARG A 128 11.27 25.66 -13.84
CA ARG A 128 11.83 24.32 -13.67
C ARG A 128 11.99 23.93 -12.20
N GLU A 129 12.27 24.90 -11.35
CA GLU A 129 12.38 24.76 -9.90
C GLU A 129 11.02 24.41 -9.28
N GLN A 130 9.95 25.07 -9.72
CA GLN A 130 8.59 24.77 -9.27
C GLN A 130 8.17 23.35 -9.67
N LEU A 131 8.47 22.94 -10.91
CA LEU A 131 8.22 21.57 -11.36
C LEU A 131 8.99 20.54 -10.54
N ASN A 132 10.29 20.77 -10.31
CA ASN A 132 11.12 19.85 -9.53
C ASN A 132 10.63 19.74 -8.07
N SER A 133 10.25 20.86 -7.44
CA SER A 133 9.66 20.87 -6.10
C SER A 133 8.39 20.04 -6.07
N ARG A 134 7.50 20.25 -7.04
CA ARG A 134 6.25 19.50 -7.12
C ARG A 134 6.49 17.99 -7.34
N LEU A 135 7.45 17.60 -8.19
CA LEU A 135 7.79 16.19 -8.37
C LEU A 135 8.31 15.55 -7.07
N GLN A 136 9.10 16.28 -6.27
CA GLN A 136 9.54 15.81 -4.96
C GLN A 136 8.36 15.64 -4.00
N GLU A 137 7.48 16.64 -3.92
CA GLU A 137 6.26 16.59 -3.10
C GLU A 137 5.41 15.36 -3.45
N GLU A 138 5.21 15.05 -4.73
CA GLU A 138 4.46 13.86 -5.15
C GLU A 138 5.10 12.54 -4.68
N GLY A 139 6.43 12.47 -4.63
CA GLY A 139 7.15 11.32 -4.08
C GLY A 139 6.97 11.14 -2.57
N ASP A 140 6.69 12.24 -1.87
CA ASP A 140 6.49 12.31 -0.42
C ASP A 140 5.02 12.24 0.01
N LEU A 141 4.09 11.98 -0.93
CA LEU A 141 2.70 11.69 -0.58
C LEU A 141 2.56 10.21 -0.16
N PRO A 142 1.99 9.92 1.03
CA PRO A 142 1.78 8.54 1.47
C PRO A 142 0.67 7.86 0.65
N PHE A 143 0.77 6.54 0.51
CA PHE A 143 -0.32 5.70 -0.01
C PHE A 143 -1.18 5.14 1.12
N ASP A 144 -2.50 5.23 0.97
CA ASP A 144 -3.43 4.46 1.81
C ASP A 144 -3.54 3.03 1.25
N LEU A 145 -2.75 2.11 1.79
CA LEU A 145 -2.70 0.72 1.32
C LEU A 145 -3.98 -0.08 1.66
N GLU A 146 -4.82 0.42 2.55
CA GLU A 146 -6.10 -0.20 2.91
C GLU A 146 -7.20 0.14 1.90
N LYS A 147 -7.10 1.31 1.25
CA LYS A 147 -8.10 1.79 0.28
C LYS A 147 -7.63 1.78 -1.17
N GLY A 148 -6.32 1.87 -1.40
CA GLY A 148 -5.71 1.81 -2.72
C GLY A 148 -6.00 3.00 -3.63
N PRO A 149 -5.51 2.95 -4.89
CA PRO A 149 -4.63 1.92 -5.45
C PRO A 149 -3.15 2.17 -5.08
N VAL A 150 -2.26 1.22 -5.38
CA VAL A 150 -0.80 1.31 -5.10
C VAL A 150 -0.01 2.04 -6.22
N LEU A 151 -0.69 2.92 -6.95
CA LEU A 151 -0.16 3.63 -8.10
C LEU A 151 -0.73 5.05 -8.11
N SER A 152 0.04 6.01 -8.62
CA SER A 152 -0.41 7.36 -8.92
C SER A 152 0.24 7.80 -10.23
N ILE A 153 -0.53 8.43 -11.12
CA ILE A 153 -0.05 8.91 -12.42
C ILE A 153 -0.40 10.39 -12.55
N LYS A 154 0.62 11.22 -12.76
CA LYS A 154 0.48 12.65 -13.00
C LYS A 154 1.09 12.99 -14.35
N VAL A 155 0.45 13.88 -15.09
CA VAL A 155 1.00 14.47 -16.33
C VAL A 155 1.07 15.98 -16.16
N PHE A 156 2.25 16.55 -16.34
CA PHE A 156 2.49 18.00 -16.20
C PHE A 156 2.63 18.63 -17.59
N VAL A 157 1.59 19.29 -18.07
CA VAL A 157 1.61 19.91 -19.41
C VAL A 157 2.40 21.22 -19.33
N ARG A 158 3.59 21.27 -19.94
CA ARG A 158 4.45 22.47 -19.96
C ARG A 158 4.34 23.23 -21.28
N ALA A 159 4.17 22.52 -22.38
CA ALA A 159 3.88 23.06 -23.70
C ALA A 159 3.15 22.00 -24.55
N ALA A 160 2.73 22.36 -25.76
CA ALA A 160 2.02 21.43 -26.65
C ALA A 160 2.80 20.13 -26.97
N GLN A 161 4.12 20.15 -26.81
CA GLN A 161 5.04 19.03 -27.05
C GLN A 161 6.04 18.83 -25.91
N ASP A 162 5.74 19.33 -24.70
CA ASP A 162 6.61 19.19 -23.52
C ASP A 162 5.73 18.81 -22.33
N TYR A 163 5.78 17.54 -21.93
CA TYR A 163 4.98 16.90 -20.88
C TYR A 163 5.88 16.23 -19.85
#